data_AF-A0A2X2BT77-F1
#
_entry.id   AF-A0A2X2BT77-F1
#
_cell.length_a   1.000
_cell.length_b   1.000
_cell.length_c   1.000
_cell.angle_alpha   90.00
_cell.angle_beta   90.00
_cell.angle_gamma   90.00
#
_symmetry.space_group_name_H-M   'P 1'
#
loop_
_entity.id
_entity.type
_entity.pdbx_description
1 polymer ?
#
loop_
_entity_poly.entity_id
_entity_poly.type
_entity_poly.pdbx_seq_one_letter_code
_entity_poly.pdbx_strand_id
1 'polypeptide(L)'
;MDYFPIFCQLNNKPCLLVGGGEVAERKARLLMDAGAVISVVAPTFTPQFMQWQNEQRLQCFTAEFSVADLADKWLVIAATDNEQVNQLVYQQATEQRIFL
;
A
#
# COMPACT_ATOMS: atom_id res chain seq x y z
N MET A 1 10.58 -14.10 -20.65
CA MET A 1 11.18 -12.92 -20.00
C MET A 1 9.98 -12.14 -19.53
N ASP A 2 9.55 -12.41 -18.29
CA ASP A 2 8.14 -12.22 -17.91
C ASP A 2 7.91 -10.88 -17.21
N TYR A 3 8.99 -10.14 -16.95
CA TYR A 3 9.01 -8.84 -16.30
C TYR A 3 9.83 -7.85 -17.12
N PHE A 4 9.31 -6.63 -17.25
CA PHE A 4 9.99 -5.51 -17.91
C PHE A 4 10.27 -4.42 -16.86
N PRO A 5 11.54 -4.03 -16.63
CA PRO A 5 11.85 -3.04 -15.61
C PRO A 5 11.39 -1.65 -16.03
N ILE A 6 10.60 -1.01 -15.17
CA ILE A 6 10.12 0.37 -15.37
C ILE A 6 10.51 1.23 -14.17
N PHE A 7 10.76 2.52 -14.42
CA PHE A 7 10.88 3.53 -13.39
C PHE A 7 9.59 4.36 -13.36
N CYS A 8 8.92 4.38 -12.21
CA CYS A 8 7.68 5.11 -12.02
C CYS A 8 7.92 6.38 -11.21
N GLN A 9 7.40 7.51 -11.67
CA GLN A 9 7.37 8.74 -10.88
C GLN A 9 6.13 8.72 -9.97
N LEU A 10 6.34 8.52 -8.67
CA LEU A 10 5.28 8.42 -7.67
C LEU A 10 5.02 9.72 -6.91
N ASN A 11 5.78 10.78 -7.17
CA ASN A 11 5.57 12.06 -6.50
C ASN A 11 4.13 12.56 -6.65
N ASN A 12 3.46 12.82 -5.52
CA ASN A 12 2.04 13.18 -5.42
C ASN A 12 1.05 12.16 -6.01
N LYS A 13 1.45 10.89 -6.18
CA LYS A 13 0.57 9.83 -6.67
C LYS A 13 -0.06 9.03 -5.53
N PRO A 14 -1.40 8.84 -5.52
CA PRO A 14 -2.05 8.04 -4.50
C PRO A 14 -1.65 6.56 -4.62
N CYS A 15 -1.12 6.02 -3.54
CA CYS A 15 -0.71 4.63 -3.42
C CYS A 15 -1.38 3.99 -2.20
N LEU A 16 -1.72 2.71 -2.31
CA LEU A 16 -2.29 1.93 -1.21
C LEU A 16 -1.27 0.92 -0.69
N LEU A 17 -1.16 0.81 0.62
CA LEU A 17 -0.43 -0.24 1.29
C LEU A 17 -1.41 -1.04 2.14
N VAL A 18 -1.51 -2.34 1.90
CA VAL A 18 -2.36 -3.26 2.66
C VAL A 18 -1.49 -4.01 3.65
N GLY A 19 -1.72 -3.79 4.94
CA GLY A 19 -0.91 -4.30 6.04
C GLY A 19 -0.22 -3.21 6.85
N GLY A 20 -0.09 -3.46 8.15
CA GLY A 20 0.45 -2.50 9.12
C GLY A 20 1.61 -3.04 9.94
N GLY A 21 2.26 -4.12 9.48
CA GLY A 21 3.41 -4.76 10.14
C GLY A 21 4.77 -4.26 9.65
N GLU A 22 5.85 -4.90 10.10
CA GLU A 22 7.24 -4.51 9.77
C GLU A 22 7.55 -4.58 8.25
N VAL A 23 6.97 -5.55 7.53
CA VAL A 23 7.12 -5.65 6.07
C VAL A 23 6.50 -4.43 5.39
N ALA A 24 5.32 -4.00 5.84
CA ALA A 24 4.65 -2.83 5.34
C ALA A 24 5.47 -1.55 5.64
N GLU A 25 6.08 -1.42 6.83
CA GLU A 25 6.92 -0.28 7.16
C GLU A 25 8.08 -0.07 6.17
N ARG A 26 8.76 -1.16 5.80
CA ARG A 26 9.86 -1.11 4.82
C ARG A 26 9.39 -0.60 3.47
N LYS A 27 8.19 -0.99 3.04
CA LYS A 27 7.58 -0.55 1.77
C LYS A 27 7.08 0.89 1.86
N ALA A 28 6.46 1.28 2.97
CA ALA A 28 6.02 2.65 3.23
C ALA A 28 7.20 3.63 3.15
N ARG A 29 8.37 3.28 3.71
CA ARG A 29 9.58 4.11 3.62
C ARG A 29 9.98 4.40 2.17
N LEU A 30 10.04 3.37 1.33
CA LEU A 30 10.39 3.53 -0.09
C LEU A 30 9.36 4.38 -0.85
N LEU A 31 8.07 4.21 -0.56
CA LEU A 31 7.00 5.02 -1.15
C LEU A 31 7.09 6.48 -0.69
N MET A 32 7.39 6.72 0.59
CA MET A 32 7.56 8.08 1.14
C MET A 32 8.76 8.77 0.50
N ASP A 33 9.89 8.07 0.35
CA ASP A 33 11.08 8.61 -0.30
C ASP A 33 10.83 8.95 -1.79
N ALA A 34 9.91 8.23 -2.43
CA ALA A 34 9.44 8.50 -3.80
C ALA A 34 8.38 9.62 -3.88
N GLY A 35 7.95 10.20 -2.76
CA GLY A 35 6.96 11.28 -2.70
C GLY A 35 5.51 10.83 -2.90
N ALA A 36 5.20 9.55 -2.73
CA ALA A 36 3.84 9.03 -2.87
C ALA A 36 2.89 9.58 -1.80
N VAL A 37 1.61 9.73 -2.15
CA VAL A 37 0.53 9.99 -1.19
C VAL A 37 0.01 8.64 -0.72
N ILE A 38 0.34 8.26 0.52
CA ILE A 38 0.16 6.89 1.00
C ILE A 38 -1.07 6.79 1.90
N SER A 39 -1.98 5.90 1.52
CA SER A 39 -3.01 5.35 2.41
C SER A 39 -2.63 3.93 2.81
N VAL A 40 -2.80 3.58 4.08
CA VAL A 40 -2.50 2.25 4.62
C VAL A 40 -3.76 1.67 5.26
N VAL A 41 -4.16 0.47 4.88
CA VAL A 41 -5.29 -0.25 5.48
C VAL A 41 -4.81 -1.50 6.19
N ALA A 42 -5.12 -1.63 7.48
CA ALA A 42 -4.76 -2.80 8.26
C ALA A 42 -5.61 -2.92 9.54
N PRO A 43 -5.89 -4.13 10.04
CA PRO A 43 -6.58 -4.31 11.32
C PRO A 43 -5.77 -3.81 12.51
N THR A 44 -4.44 -3.84 12.40
CA THR A 44 -3.49 -3.39 13.43
C THR A 44 -2.30 -2.72 12.77
N PHE A 45 -1.64 -1.83 13.52
CA PHE A 45 -0.47 -1.08 13.07
C PHE A 45 0.64 -1.16 14.11
N THR A 46 1.88 -1.18 13.64
CA THR A 46 3.03 -0.97 14.50
C THR A 46 3.09 0.46 15.04
N PRO A 47 3.85 0.70 16.13
CA PRO A 47 4.06 2.06 16.66
C PRO A 47 4.64 3.04 15.63
N GLN A 48 5.44 2.56 14.67
CA GLN A 48 6.05 3.39 13.65
C GLN A 48 5.02 4.00 12.68
N PHE A 49 3.98 3.24 12.31
CA PHE A 49 2.88 3.78 11.50
C PHE A 49 2.11 4.87 12.23
N MET A 50 1.86 4.69 13.53
CA MET A 50 1.21 5.71 14.36
C MET A 50 2.04 6.98 14.45
N GLN A 51 3.37 6.85 14.56
CA GLN A 51 4.28 7.99 14.49
C GLN A 51 4.16 8.72 13.14
N TRP A 52 4.24 7.99 12.02
CA TRP A 52 4.15 8.62 10.69
C TRP A 52 2.79 9.28 10.42
N GLN A 53 1.71 8.71 10.94
CA GLN A 53 0.39 9.33 10.88
C GLN A 53 0.35 10.64 11.69
N ASN A 54 0.92 10.66 12.89
CA ASN A 54 1.01 11.88 13.71
C ASN A 54 1.87 12.96 13.05
N GLU A 55 2.92 12.56 12.33
CA GLU A 55 3.75 13.43 11.49
C GLU A 55 3.07 13.82 10.16
N GLN A 56 1.83 13.37 9.91
CA GLN A 56 1.06 13.60 8.69
C GLN A 56 1.74 13.12 7.40
N ARG A 57 2.62 12.11 7.52
CA ARG A 57 3.37 11.56 6.37
C ARG A 57 2.56 10.55 5.57
N LEU A 58 1.56 9.93 6.19
CA LEU A 58 0.65 8.97 5.57
C LEU A 58 -0.67 8.92 6.35
N GLN A 59 -1.67 8.25 5.79
CA GLN A 59 -2.96 8.02 6.44
C GLN A 59 -3.14 6.53 6.75
N CYS A 60 -3.41 6.19 8.00
CA CYS A 60 -3.75 4.83 8.41
C CYS A 60 -5.25 4.69 8.62
N PHE A 61 -5.80 3.60 8.09
CA PHE A 61 -7.19 3.19 8.25
C PHE A 61 -7.21 1.85 8.99
N THR A 62 -7.69 1.88 10.24
CA THR A 62 -7.85 0.68 11.06
C THR A 62 -9.08 -0.11 10.62
N ALA A 63 -8.90 -0.94 9.60
CA ALA A 63 -9.95 -1.73 8.97
C ALA A 63 -9.35 -2.95 8.25
N GLU A 64 -10.21 -3.90 7.89
CA GLU A 64 -9.87 -4.93 6.91
C GLU A 64 -9.87 -4.33 5.50
N PHE A 65 -9.09 -4.93 4.60
CA PHE A 65 -9.05 -4.51 3.19
C PHE A 65 -10.41 -4.68 2.53
N SER A 66 -10.82 -3.65 1.79
CA SER A 66 -11.98 -3.66 0.92
C SER A 66 -11.57 -3.36 -0.52
N VAL A 67 -12.29 -3.92 -1.50
CA VAL A 67 -12.08 -3.65 -2.92
C VAL A 67 -12.21 -2.15 -3.23
N ALA A 68 -13.03 -1.43 -2.47
CA ALA A 68 -13.20 0.01 -2.62
C ALA A 68 -11.91 0.80 -2.31
N ASP A 69 -10.98 0.24 -1.52
CA ASP A 69 -9.71 0.90 -1.18
C ASP A 69 -8.78 1.03 -2.39
N LEU A 70 -9.00 0.22 -3.43
CA LEU A 70 -8.23 0.26 -4.69
C LEU A 70 -8.61 1.44 -5.59
N ALA A 71 -9.73 2.10 -5.32
CA ALA A 71 -10.22 3.20 -6.15
C ALA A 71 -9.18 4.33 -6.24
N ASP A 72 -8.97 4.81 -7.48
CA ASP A 72 -8.08 5.93 -7.81
C ASP A 72 -6.61 5.74 -7.39
N LYS A 73 -6.15 4.50 -7.16
CA LYS A 73 -4.74 4.21 -6.80
C LYS A 73 -3.89 3.95 -8.04
N TRP A 74 -2.67 4.47 -8.02
CA TRP A 74 -1.66 4.20 -9.07
C TRP A 74 -0.89 2.91 -8.82
N LEU A 75 -0.64 2.61 -7.55
CA LEU A 75 0.15 1.47 -7.10
C LEU A 75 -0.44 0.96 -5.80
N VAL A 76 -0.57 -0.35 -5.69
CA VAL A 76 -1.03 -1.05 -4.48
C VAL A 76 0.09 -1.98 -4.03
N ILE A 77 0.31 -2.14 -2.74
CA ILE A 77 1.26 -3.12 -2.21
C ILE A 77 0.56 -3.96 -1.15
N ALA A 78 0.45 -5.26 -1.39
CA ALA A 78 0.02 -6.23 -0.37
C ALA A 78 1.23 -6.66 0.47
N ALA A 79 1.22 -6.29 1.75
CA ALA A 79 2.28 -6.56 2.72
C ALA A 79 1.69 -7.11 4.03
N THR A 80 0.84 -8.13 3.91
CA THR A 80 0.21 -8.83 5.05
C THR A 80 0.73 -10.25 5.20
N ASP A 81 0.63 -10.82 6.40
CA ASP A 81 0.90 -12.25 6.66
C ASP A 81 -0.30 -13.15 6.27
N ASN A 82 -1.42 -12.56 5.84
CA ASN A 82 -2.60 -13.31 5.41
C ASN A 82 -2.55 -13.52 3.89
N GLU A 83 -2.22 -14.75 3.48
CA GLU A 83 -2.16 -15.13 2.06
C GLU A 83 -3.48 -14.90 1.32
N GLN A 84 -4.63 -15.10 1.97
CA GLN A 84 -5.94 -14.89 1.35
C GLN A 84 -6.17 -13.42 1.03
N VAL A 85 -5.76 -12.52 1.93
CA VAL A 85 -5.83 -11.07 1.67
C VAL A 85 -4.89 -10.71 0.53
N ASN A 86 -3.64 -11.20 0.55
CA ASN A 86 -2.68 -10.91 -0.53
C ASN A 86 -3.20 -11.39 -1.90
N GLN A 87 -3.81 -12.58 -1.97
CA GLN A 87 -4.43 -13.10 -3.19
C GLN A 87 -5.62 -12.25 -3.64
N LEU A 88 -6.49 -11.85 -2.71
CA LEU A 88 -7.63 -10.99 -3.01
C LEU A 88 -7.19 -9.65 -3.57
N VAL A 89 -6.22 -8.99 -2.94
CA VAL A 89 -5.67 -7.70 -3.41
C VAL A 89 -5.07 -7.86 -4.80
N TYR A 90 -4.30 -8.93 -5.06
CA TYR A 90 -3.71 -9.23 -6.37
C TYR A 90 -4.78 -9.40 -7.47
N GLN A 91 -5.80 -10.23 -7.21
CA GLN A 91 -6.88 -10.47 -8.17
C GLN A 91 -7.62 -9.18 -8.51
N GLN A 92 -8.01 -8.44 -7.48
CA GLN A 92 -8.82 -7.23 -7.65
C GLN A 92 -8.02 -6.07 -8.29
N ALA A 93 -6.75 -5.91 -7.94
CA ALA A 93 -5.86 -4.93 -8.60
C ALA A 93 -5.67 -5.28 -10.08
N THR A 94 -5.50 -6.57 -10.41
CA THR A 94 -5.36 -7.03 -11.80
C THR A 94 -6.60 -6.75 -12.63
N GLU A 95 -7.79 -7.04 -12.09
CA GLU A 95 -9.08 -6.76 -12.75
C GLU A 95 -9.26 -5.26 -13.05
N GLN A 96 -8.79 -4.40 -12.14
CA GLN A 96 -8.85 -2.94 -12.26
C GLN A 96 -7.65 -2.33 -13.02
N ARG A 97 -6.70 -3.15 -13.49
CA ARG A 97 -5.47 -2.74 -14.19
C ARG A 97 -4.58 -1.81 -13.36
N ILE A 98 -4.51 -2.07 -12.07
CA ILE A 98 -3.64 -1.37 -11.12
C ILE A 98 -2.37 -2.21 -10.93
N PHE A 99 -1.21 -1.56 -10.89
CA PHE A 99 0.04 -2.25 -10.58
C PHE A 99 0.08 -2.66 -9.10
N LEU A 100 0.57 -3.87 -8.85
CA LEU A 100 0.76 -4.45 -7.52
C LEU A 100 2.15 -5.09 -7.37
#